data_AF-Q5BXB6-F1
#
_entry.id   AF-Q5BXB6-F1
#
_cell.length_a   1.000
_cell.length_b   1.000
_cell.length_c   1.000
_cell.angle_alpha   90.00
_cell.angle_beta   90.00
_cell.angle_gamma   90.00
#
_symmetry.space_group_name_H-M   'P 1'
#
loop_
_entity.id
_entity.type
_entity.pdbx_description
1 polymer ?
#
loop_
_entity_poly.entity_id
_entity_poly.type
_entity_poly.pdbx_seq_one_letter_code
_entity_poly.pdbx_strand_id
1 'polypeptide(L)'
;MLAQISVSSSSDVGYILLETNFRLYAYTDSPLRTALLSLFSKIRARFPNLVVADITRDSVREALIRGITANQILSFLTSNAHPDMLLSFILYVLLDCQNY
;
A
#
# COMPACT_ATOMS: atom_id res chain seq x y z
N MET A 1 13.33 32.96 23.07
CA MET A 1 13.35 31.50 23.29
C MET A 1 11.98 30.96 22.94
N LEU A 2 11.72 30.69 21.66
CA LEU A 2 10.48 30.06 21.20
C LEU A 2 10.82 28.59 20.89
N ALA A 3 10.28 27.69 21.70
CA ALA A 3 10.46 26.26 21.54
C ALA A 3 9.84 25.83 20.20
N GLN A 4 10.65 25.17 19.36
CA GLN A 4 10.16 24.54 18.14
C GLN A 4 9.19 23.43 18.54
N ILE A 5 7.94 23.56 18.10
CA ILE A 5 7.00 22.43 18.06
C ILE A 5 7.54 21.51 16.97
N SER A 6 8.23 20.45 17.37
CA SER A 6 8.49 19.32 16.48
C SER A 6 7.13 18.78 16.07
N VAL A 7 6.70 19.09 14.84
CA VAL A 7 5.61 18.37 14.20
C VAL A 7 6.14 16.96 13.97
N SER A 8 5.98 16.08 14.95
CA SER A 8 6.03 14.64 14.70
C SER A 8 4.83 14.35 13.82
N SER A 9 5.04 14.41 12.50
CA SER A 9 4.10 13.83 11.55
C SER A 9 3.77 12.44 12.09
N SER A 10 2.48 12.15 12.24
CA SER A 10 1.96 10.82 12.55
C SER A 10 2.24 9.88 11.35
N SER A 11 3.52 9.66 11.08
CA SER A 11 4.08 8.92 9.95
C SER A 11 4.64 7.57 10.40
N ASP A 12 4.68 7.29 11.70
CA ASP A 12 5.22 6.05 12.24
C ASP A 12 4.19 4.92 12.33
N VAL A 13 2.89 5.26 12.23
CA VAL A 13 1.83 4.26 12.13
C VAL A 13 1.51 4.06 10.65
N GLY A 14 1.76 2.86 10.14
CA GLY A 14 1.43 2.52 8.76
C GLY A 14 -0.07 2.67 8.48
N TYR A 15 -0.39 3.08 7.26
CA TYR A 15 -1.75 3.46 6.86
C TYR A 15 -2.41 2.44 5.92
N ILE A 16 -1.69 1.37 5.56
CA ILE A 16 -2.17 0.34 4.65
C ILE A 16 -2.65 -0.88 5.44
N LEU A 17 -3.83 -1.37 5.06
CA LEU A 17 -4.38 -2.65 5.48
C LEU A 17 -4.68 -3.47 4.22
N LEU A 18 -4.17 -4.70 4.17
CA LEU A 18 -4.44 -5.65 3.08
C LEU A 18 -5.20 -6.85 3.65
N GLU A 19 -6.28 -7.24 2.98
CA GLU A 19 -7.02 -8.47 3.25
C GLU A 19 -6.46 -9.66 2.43
N THR A 20 -6.82 -10.88 2.84
CA THR A 20 -6.47 -12.13 2.12
C THR A 20 -7.13 -12.27 0.75
N ASN A 21 -8.13 -11.45 0.45
CA ASN A 21 -8.85 -11.43 -0.82
C ASN A 21 -8.30 -10.38 -1.82
N PHE A 22 -7.07 -9.89 -1.58
CA PHE A 22 -6.39 -8.86 -2.39
C PHE A 22 -7.01 -7.45 -2.34
N ARG A 23 -7.92 -7.18 -1.40
CA ARG A 23 -8.43 -5.82 -1.14
C ARG A 23 -7.47 -5.05 -0.25
N LEU A 24 -7.21 -3.82 -0.66
CA LEU A 24 -6.35 -2.86 0.03
C LEU A 24 -7.19 -1.68 0.51
N TYR A 25 -7.06 -1.36 1.79
CA TYR A 25 -7.61 -0.17 2.41
C TYR A 25 -6.47 0.72 2.87
N ALA A 26 -6.44 1.94 2.37
CA ALA A 26 -5.41 2.93 2.73
C ALA A 26 -6.05 4.13 3.40
N TYR A 27 -5.70 4.35 4.67
CA TYR A 27 -6.17 5.49 5.45
C TYR A 27 -5.30 6.71 5.16
N THR A 28 -5.58 7.40 4.05
CA THR A 28 -4.78 8.56 3.64
C THR A 28 -5.58 9.55 2.79
N ASP A 29 -5.32 10.83 3.05
CA ASP A 29 -5.76 11.96 2.23
C ASP A 29 -4.70 12.44 1.24
N SER A 30 -3.50 11.87 1.31
CA SER A 30 -2.39 12.33 0.49
C SER A 30 -2.55 11.83 -0.94
N PRO A 31 -2.71 12.72 -1.94
CA PRO A 31 -2.83 12.30 -3.34
C PRO A 31 -1.57 11.60 -3.84
N LEU A 32 -0.40 11.90 -3.25
CA LEU A 32 0.85 11.22 -3.54
C LEU A 32 0.78 9.74 -3.15
N ARG A 33 0.35 9.43 -1.92
CA ARG A 33 0.23 8.05 -1.45
C ARG A 33 -0.79 7.28 -2.29
N THR A 34 -1.89 7.93 -2.65
CA THR A 34 -2.88 7.35 -3.56
C THR A 34 -2.32 7.09 -4.95
N ALA A 35 -1.50 7.99 -5.50
CA ALA A 35 -0.85 7.79 -6.80
C ALA A 35 0.14 6.61 -6.76
N LEU A 36 0.92 6.46 -5.69
CA LEU A 36 1.81 5.31 -5.52
C LEU A 36 1.05 3.98 -5.51
N LEU A 37 -0.08 3.90 -4.79
CA LEU A 37 -0.93 2.71 -4.79
C LEU A 37 -1.43 2.37 -6.20
N SER A 38 -1.77 3.37 -7.01
CA SER A 38 -2.27 3.15 -8.38
C SER A 38 -1.24 2.57 -9.35
N LEU A 39 0.03 2.52 -8.97
CA LEU A 39 1.09 1.94 -9.81
C LEU A 39 0.98 0.43 -9.94
N PHE A 40 0.44 -0.26 -8.92
CA PHE A 40 0.35 -1.72 -8.85
C PHE A 40 -1.03 -2.25 -8.43
N SER A 41 -1.98 -1.36 -8.12
CA SER A 41 -3.36 -1.70 -7.75
C SER A 41 -4.37 -0.89 -8.55
N LYS A 42 -5.60 -1.38 -8.62
CA LYS A 42 -6.73 -0.69 -9.24
C LYS A 42 -7.60 -0.04 -8.16
N ILE A 43 -7.64 1.29 -8.16
CA ILE A 43 -8.47 2.04 -7.21
C ILE A 43 -9.95 1.83 -7.56
N ARG A 44 -10.73 1.35 -6.58
CA ARG A 44 -12.19 1.17 -6.69
C ARG A 44 -12.96 2.41 -6.28
N ALA A 45 -12.59 2.96 -5.13
CA ALA A 45 -13.29 4.09 -4.54
C ALA A 45 -12.31 4.96 -3.75
N ARG A 46 -12.61 6.26 -3.71
CA ARG A 46 -11.92 7.23 -2.87
C ARG A 46 -12.97 7.95 -2.03
N PHE A 47 -12.75 7.92 -0.72
CA PHE A 47 -13.50 8.66 0.28
C PHE A 47 -12.56 9.70 0.92
N PRO A 48 -13.11 10.70 1.62
CA PRO A 48 -12.31 11.53 2.51
C PRO A 48 -11.68 10.61 3.56
N ASN A 49 -10.35 10.50 3.58
CA ASN A 49 -9.52 9.73 4.50
C ASN A 49 -9.42 8.22 4.23
N LEU A 50 -10.05 7.70 3.18
CA LEU A 50 -9.98 6.26 2.86
C LEU A 50 -9.92 6.02 1.35
N VAL A 51 -8.95 5.24 0.92
CA VAL A 51 -8.86 4.70 -0.44
C VAL A 51 -9.06 3.21 -0.40
N VAL A 52 -9.95 2.71 -1.26
CA VAL A 52 -10.18 1.28 -1.47
C VAL A 52 -9.64 0.91 -2.84
N ALA A 53 -8.77 -0.08 -2.88
CA ALA A 53 -8.16 -0.59 -4.11
C ALA A 53 -8.10 -2.12 -4.11
N ASP A 54 -8.03 -2.70 -5.30
CA ASP A 54 -7.78 -4.12 -5.48
C ASP A 54 -6.42 -4.34 -6.11
N ILE A 55 -5.69 -5.33 -5.61
CA ILE A 55 -4.53 -5.87 -6.30
C ILE A 55 -5.03 -6.99 -7.21
N THR A 56 -4.84 -6.83 -8.52
CA THR A 56 -5.27 -7.80 -9.53
C THR A 56 -4.06 -8.29 -10.32
N ARG A 57 -4.18 -9.46 -10.95
CA ARG A 57 -3.11 -9.99 -11.81
C ARG A 57 -2.69 -8.99 -12.90
N ASP A 58 -3.67 -8.36 -13.55
CA ASP A 58 -3.40 -7.40 -14.61
C ASP A 58 -2.69 -6.13 -14.08
N SER A 59 -3.11 -5.61 -12.92
CA SER A 59 -2.46 -4.43 -12.33
C SER A 59 -1.02 -4.70 -11.91
N VAL A 60 -0.73 -5.89 -11.37
CA VAL A 60 0.64 -6.29 -11.02
C VAL A 60 1.47 -6.52 -12.28
N ARG A 61 0.93 -7.18 -13.30
CA ARG A 61 1.61 -7.38 -14.59
C ARG A 61 1.99 -6.06 -15.24
N GLU A 62 1.07 -5.08 -15.25
CA GLU A 62 1.35 -3.74 -15.76
C GLU A 62 2.47 -3.05 -14.97
N ALA A 63 2.47 -3.17 -13.64
CA ALA A 63 3.52 -2.62 -12.79
C ALA A 63 4.90 -3.23 -13.12
N LEU A 64 4.96 -4.55 -13.31
CA LEU A 64 6.18 -5.28 -13.67
C LEU A 64 6.72 -4.83 -15.04
N ILE A 65 5.84 -4.64 -16.03
CA ILE A 65 6.23 -4.12 -17.36
C ILE A 65 6.79 -2.69 -17.26
N ARG A 66 6.26 -1.88 -16.34
CA ARG A 66 6.76 -0.52 -16.04
C ARG A 66 8.09 -0.53 -15.25
N GLY A 67 8.64 -1.70 -14.95
CA GLY A 67 9.90 -1.86 -14.23
C GLY A 67 9.78 -1.82 -12.70
N ILE A 68 8.55 -1.89 -12.15
CA ILE A 68 8.32 -1.96 -10.71
C ILE A 68 8.38 -3.43 -10.29
N THR A 69 9.44 -3.82 -9.60
CA THR A 69 9.66 -5.22 -9.21
C THR A 69 8.71 -5.65 -8.10
N ALA A 70 8.39 -6.95 -8.08
CA ALA A 70 7.61 -7.57 -7.02
C ALA A 70 8.17 -7.27 -5.61
N ASN A 71 9.49 -7.32 -5.45
CA ASN A 71 10.14 -7.02 -4.18
C ASN A 71 9.94 -5.56 -3.74
N GLN A 72 9.92 -4.61 -4.68
CA GLN A 72 9.63 -3.21 -4.36
C GLN A 72 8.17 -3.03 -3.91
N ILE A 73 7.23 -3.72 -4.55
CA ILE A 73 5.83 -3.72 -4.13
C ILE A 73 5.72 -4.29 -2.71
N LEU A 74 6.41 -5.40 -2.43
CA LEU A 74 6.46 -6.01 -1.10
C LEU A 74 7.01 -5.03 -0.06
N SER A 75 8.20 -4.49 -0.31
CA SER A 75 8.87 -3.54 0.59
C SER A 75 7.98 -2.33 0.85
N PHE A 76 7.34 -1.79 -0.18
CA PHE A 76 6.41 -0.68 -0.03
C PHE A 76 5.22 -1.03 0.88
N LEU A 77 4.57 -2.18 0.65
CA LEU A 77 3.45 -2.63 1.46
C LEU A 77 3.89 -2.87 2.91
N THR A 78 5.02 -3.53 3.14
CA THR A 78 5.53 -3.82 4.50
C THR A 78 5.94 -2.56 5.25
N SER A 79 6.56 -1.58 4.59
CA SER A 79 7.02 -0.35 5.24
C SER A 79 5.90 0.62 5.57
N ASN A 80 4.74 0.49 4.90
CA ASN A 80 3.59 1.37 5.09
C ASN A 80 2.37 0.63 5.70
N ALA A 81 2.53 -0.65 6.05
CA ALA A 81 1.52 -1.47 6.70
C ALA A 81 1.31 -1.02 8.15
N HIS A 82 0.06 -1.02 8.58
CA HIS A 82 -0.27 -0.80 9.99
C HIS A 82 0.45 -1.85 10.88
N PRO A 83 0.98 -1.50 12.06
CA PRO A 83 1.75 -2.42 12.90
C PRO A 83 0.99 -3.70 13.30
N ASP A 84 -0.33 -3.62 13.44
CA ASP A 84 -1.19 -4.79 13.74
C ASP A 84 -1.46 -5.69 12.53
N MET A 85 -0.94 -5.33 11.35
CA MET A 85 -1.07 -6.13 10.16
C MET A 85 -0.11 -7.33 10.23
N LEU A 86 -0.65 -8.55 10.19
CA LEU A 86 0.21 -9.75 10.21
C LEU A 86 1.01 -9.84 8.91
N LEU A 87 2.34 -9.83 9.03
CA LEU A 87 3.29 -9.98 7.91
C LEU A 87 3.04 -11.26 7.09
N SER A 88 2.48 -12.31 7.72
CA SER A 88 2.09 -13.54 7.03
C SER A 88 1.13 -13.26 5.87
N PHE A 89 0.18 -12.34 6.02
CA PHE A 89 -0.81 -12.03 4.98
C PHE A 89 -0.19 -11.37 3.74
N ILE A 90 0.83 -10.52 3.93
CA ILE A 90 1.49 -9.82 2.81
C ILE A 90 2.30 -10.80 1.96
N LEU A 91 2.96 -11.77 2.60
CA LEU A 91 3.79 -12.75 1.90
C LEU A 91 2.95 -13.70 1.02
N TYR A 92 1.78 -14.13 1.50
CA TYR A 92 0.85 -14.96 0.71
C TYR A 92 0.38 -14.26 -0.56
N VAL A 93 0.01 -12.97 -0.46
CA VAL A 93 -0.47 -12.20 -1.62
C VAL A 93 0.56 -12.16 -2.75
N LEU A 94 1.84 -12.03 -2.43
CA LEU A 94 2.88 -11.99 -3.45
C LEU A 94 3.35 -13.37 -3.92
N LEU A 95 3.34 -14.39 -3.07
CA LEU A 95 3.58 -15.76 -3.52
C LEU A 95 2.54 -16.18 -4.58
N ASP A 96 1.27 -15.81 -4.42
CA ASP A 96 0.26 -16.07 -5.45
C ASP A 96 0.46 -15.19 -6.70
N CYS A 97 1.01 -13.98 -6.57
CA CYS A 97 1.33 -13.12 -7.72
C CYS A 97 2.62 -13.52 -8.45
N GLN A 98 3.62 -14.12 -7.79
CA GLN A 98 4.89 -14.54 -8.39
C GLN A 98 4.82 -15.89 -9.10
N ASN A 99 3.80 -16.70 -8.81
CA ASN A 99 3.60 -18.00 -9.46
C ASN A 99 2.99 -17.89 -10.88
N TYR A 100 2.88 -16.69 -11.49
CA TYR A 100 2.19 -16.48 -12.78
C TYR A 100 2.71 -15.37 -13.69
#